data_AF-A0A520E701-F1
#
_entry.id   AF-A0A520E701-F1
#
_cell.length_a   1.000
_cell.length_b   1.000
_cell.length_c   1.000
_cell.angle_alpha   90.00
_cell.angle_beta   90.00
_cell.angle_gamma   90.00
#
_symmetry.space_group_name_H-M   'P 1'
#
loop_
_entity.id
_entity.type
_entity.pdbx_description
1 polymer ?
#
loop_
_entity_poly.entity_id
_entity_poly.type
_entity_poly.pdbx_seq_one_letter_code
_entity_poly.pdbx_strand_id
1 'polypeptide(L)'
;MSSDQNPDSWITDWEFSERYPVYTRANAGEVLPDPSSPLNVTLVWNKGLNIGWREGYVEHLGTHLASEIDEEMPEIIGNFGGYHYTNFSMTELNGARLPGLTVPVWNSLWVGDHPDIPEYVEKPGHQNAELTAGLAEKTAWSLTTDTFPEAEEAKHRADLARANRPDVTAMSDQALVDHARSFVPDLIFCYAYHPVTTT
;
A
#
# COMPACT_ATOMS: atom_id res chain seq x y z
N MET A 1 26.75 11.42 -5.00
CA MET A 1 26.45 10.86 -3.66
C MET A 1 26.87 11.91 -2.66
N SER A 2 25.94 12.76 -2.21
CA SER A 2 26.21 13.71 -1.12
C SER A 2 26.09 12.94 0.19
N SER A 3 27.14 12.96 0.99
CA SER A 3 27.30 12.19 2.22
C SER A 3 26.89 12.98 3.46
N ASP A 4 25.76 13.66 3.42
CA ASP A 4 25.18 14.30 4.59
C ASP A 4 24.01 13.44 5.07
N GLN A 5 24.32 12.29 5.67
CA GLN A 5 23.32 11.62 6.50
C GLN A 5 23.11 12.49 7.72
N ASN A 6 21.94 13.13 7.77
CA ASN A 6 21.45 13.77 8.98
C ASN A 6 21.51 12.71 10.11
N PRO A 7 22.23 12.94 11.21
CA PRO A 7 22.36 11.96 12.30
C PRO A 7 21.02 11.52 12.90
N ASP A 8 19.95 12.27 12.62
CA ASP A 8 18.58 11.95 13.03
C ASP A 8 17.79 11.10 12.00
N SER A 9 18.42 10.63 10.91
CA SER A 9 17.77 9.79 9.89
C SER A 9 18.10 8.30 10.04
N TRP A 10 17.08 7.45 9.89
CA TRP A 10 17.23 5.99 9.85
C TRP A 10 17.54 5.50 8.43
N ILE A 11 18.23 4.36 8.30
CA ILE A 11 18.73 3.84 7.00
C ILE A 11 17.63 3.58 5.95
N THR A 12 16.38 3.45 6.39
CA THR A 12 15.23 3.23 5.51
C THR A 12 14.22 4.38 5.56
N ASP A 13 14.61 5.55 6.03
CA ASP A 13 13.73 6.71 6.04
C ASP A 13 13.41 7.19 4.64
N TRP A 14 12.16 7.59 4.45
CA TRP A 14 11.65 8.20 3.23
C TRP A 14 11.72 9.72 3.33
N GLU A 15 11.66 10.38 2.18
CA GLU A 15 11.32 11.79 2.14
C GLU A 15 9.81 11.97 2.35
N PHE A 16 9.42 12.99 3.10
CA PHE A 16 8.01 13.31 3.26
C PHE A 16 7.43 13.84 1.94
N SER A 17 6.27 13.34 1.52
CA SER A 17 5.59 13.87 0.35
C SER A 17 5.07 15.27 0.63
N GLU A 18 5.48 16.25 -0.17
CA GLU A 18 4.90 17.60 -0.14
C GLU A 18 3.45 17.63 -0.64
N ARG A 19 3.11 16.71 -1.56
CA ARG A 19 1.76 16.56 -2.12
C ARG A 19 0.80 15.98 -1.08
N TYR A 20 1.25 14.94 -0.38
CA TYR A 20 0.47 14.17 0.60
C TYR A 20 1.17 14.19 1.98
N PRO A 21 1.00 15.28 2.74
CA PRO A 21 1.86 15.57 3.89
C PRO A 21 1.47 14.84 5.19
N VAL A 22 0.29 14.19 5.25
CA VAL A 22 -0.19 13.56 6.49
C VAL A 22 0.09 12.07 6.47
N TYR A 23 0.85 11.59 7.45
CA TYR A 23 1.15 10.19 7.67
C TYR A 23 0.62 9.73 9.03
N THR A 24 0.10 8.51 9.11
CA THR A 24 -0.48 7.96 10.34
C THR A 24 0.02 6.56 10.66
N ARG A 25 0.08 6.24 11.96
CA ARG A 25 0.30 4.90 12.48
C ARG A 25 -0.96 4.26 13.05
N ALA A 26 -2.13 4.88 12.96
CA ALA A 26 -3.34 4.29 13.53
C ALA A 26 -3.61 2.89 12.95
N ASN A 27 -3.61 2.76 11.62
CA ASN A 27 -3.71 1.46 10.94
C ASN A 27 -2.35 0.74 10.87
N ALA A 28 -1.29 1.44 10.42
CA ALA A 28 0.02 0.81 10.22
C ALA A 28 0.63 0.25 11.51
N GLY A 29 0.34 0.85 12.66
CA GLY A 29 0.81 0.40 13.98
C GLY A 29 0.11 -0.86 14.50
N GLU A 30 -1.08 -1.20 14.00
CA GLU A 30 -1.72 -2.48 14.29
C GLU A 30 -1.10 -3.62 13.48
N VAL A 31 -0.68 -3.33 12.24
CA VAL A 31 -0.10 -4.32 11.31
C VAL A 31 1.40 -4.51 11.54
N LEU A 32 2.16 -3.42 11.73
CA LEU A 32 3.57 -3.41 12.10
C LEU A 32 3.80 -2.48 13.32
N PRO A 33 3.55 -3.00 14.55
CA PRO A 33 3.72 -2.22 15.77
C PRO A 33 5.18 -1.89 16.07
N ASP A 34 6.08 -2.83 15.75
CA ASP A 34 7.50 -2.77 16.06
C ASP A 34 8.32 -2.12 14.94
N PRO A 35 9.54 -1.60 15.25
CA PRO A 35 10.47 -1.14 14.24
C PRO A 35 10.70 -2.20 13.16
N SER A 36 10.61 -1.78 11.90
CA SER A 36 10.82 -2.65 10.75
C SER A 36 12.30 -2.84 10.47
N SER A 37 12.70 -4.09 10.24
CA SER A 37 14.06 -4.37 9.81
C SER A 37 14.34 -3.73 8.44
N PRO A 38 15.59 -3.29 8.16
CA PRO A 38 15.92 -2.72 6.85
C PRO A 38 15.61 -3.66 5.68
N LEU A 39 15.75 -4.98 5.89
CA LEU A 39 15.38 -5.98 4.89
C LEU A 39 13.86 -6.03 4.64
N ASN A 40 13.04 -5.95 5.69
CA ASN A 40 11.59 -5.91 5.54
C ASN A 40 11.14 -4.69 4.74
N VAL A 41 11.68 -3.51 5.06
CA VAL A 41 11.35 -2.27 4.33
C VAL A 41 11.79 -2.35 2.88
N THR A 42 13.07 -2.64 2.64
CA THR A 42 13.66 -2.55 1.28
C THR A 42 13.25 -3.67 0.34
N LEU A 43 12.84 -4.83 0.86
CA LEU A 43 12.43 -5.99 0.05
C LEU A 43 10.92 -6.17 0.01
N VAL A 44 10.29 -6.32 1.18
CA VAL A 44 8.87 -6.71 1.26
C VAL A 44 7.98 -5.51 0.92
N TRP A 45 8.21 -4.37 1.57
CA TRP A 45 7.36 -3.19 1.41
C TRP A 45 7.70 -2.39 0.15
N ASN A 46 8.92 -1.87 0.03
CA ASN A 46 9.28 -0.96 -1.06
C ASN A 46 9.21 -1.62 -2.44
N LYS A 47 9.65 -2.88 -2.57
CA LYS A 47 9.70 -3.57 -3.88
C LYS A 47 8.52 -4.50 -4.14
N GLY A 48 7.88 -4.99 -3.08
CA GLY A 48 6.76 -5.92 -3.17
C GLY A 48 5.43 -5.21 -2.98
N LEU A 49 4.98 -5.15 -1.73
CA LEU A 49 3.62 -4.77 -1.37
C LEU A 49 3.24 -3.38 -1.85
N ASN A 50 4.12 -2.38 -1.71
CA ASN A 50 3.78 -1.00 -2.07
C ASN A 50 3.69 -0.78 -3.59
N ILE A 51 4.51 -1.48 -4.37
CA ILE A 51 4.41 -1.49 -5.84
C ILE A 51 3.09 -2.15 -6.26
N GLY A 52 2.75 -3.30 -5.64
CA GLY A 52 1.45 -3.93 -5.83
C GLY A 52 0.32 -2.99 -5.43
N TRP A 53 0.41 -2.29 -4.30
CA TRP A 53 -0.61 -1.34 -3.84
C TRP A 53 -0.84 -0.23 -4.88
N ARG A 54 0.24 0.34 -5.43
CA ARG A 54 0.15 1.31 -6.52
C ARG A 54 -0.59 0.74 -7.72
N GLU A 55 -0.20 -0.44 -8.18
CA GLU A 55 -0.88 -1.13 -9.29
C GLU A 55 -2.37 -1.34 -8.98
N GLY A 56 -2.68 -1.74 -7.74
CA GLY A 56 -4.05 -1.89 -7.28
C GLY A 56 -4.85 -0.60 -7.33
N TYR A 57 -4.29 0.52 -6.89
CA TYR A 57 -4.98 1.82 -6.93
C TYR A 57 -5.14 2.37 -8.35
N VAL A 58 -4.18 2.14 -9.23
CA VAL A 58 -4.19 2.70 -10.59
C VAL A 58 -4.98 1.82 -11.56
N GLU A 59 -4.66 0.53 -11.60
CA GLU A 59 -5.11 -0.38 -12.68
C GLU A 59 -6.32 -1.23 -12.27
N HIS A 60 -6.35 -1.74 -11.03
CA HIS A 60 -7.34 -2.76 -10.65
C HIS A 60 -8.54 -2.21 -9.90
N LEU A 61 -8.33 -1.28 -8.97
CA LEU A 61 -9.41 -0.59 -8.27
C LEU A 61 -9.80 0.71 -9.00
N GLY A 62 -8.81 1.45 -9.51
CA GLY A 62 -9.03 2.68 -10.28
C GLY A 62 -9.40 3.90 -9.42
N THR A 63 -8.83 4.01 -8.21
CA THR A 63 -9.02 5.18 -7.35
C THR A 63 -8.07 6.33 -7.67
N HIS A 64 -6.97 6.09 -8.39
CA HIS A 64 -5.92 7.07 -8.63
C HIS A 64 -5.44 7.06 -10.10
N LEU A 65 -4.98 8.21 -10.59
CA LEU A 65 -4.24 8.29 -11.85
C LEU A 65 -2.79 7.83 -11.63
N ALA A 66 -2.18 7.25 -12.65
CA ALA A 66 -0.76 6.87 -12.60
C ALA A 66 0.17 8.05 -12.27
N SER A 67 -0.19 9.28 -12.67
CA SER A 67 0.55 10.51 -12.39
C SER A 67 0.40 11.03 -10.96
N GLU A 68 -0.54 10.48 -10.19
CA GLU A 68 -0.82 10.87 -8.82
C GLU A 68 0.07 10.15 -7.80
N ILE A 69 0.69 9.02 -8.20
CA ILE A 69 1.48 8.14 -7.33
C ILE A 69 2.84 7.85 -7.99
N ASP A 70 3.91 8.10 -7.26
CA ASP A 70 5.29 7.83 -7.71
C ASP A 70 5.48 6.36 -8.10
N GLU A 71 6.26 6.10 -9.16
CA GLU A 71 6.47 4.76 -9.71
C GLU A 71 7.46 3.91 -8.91
N GLU A 72 8.46 4.53 -8.28
CA GLU A 72 9.53 3.84 -7.58
C GLU A 72 9.30 3.82 -6.06
N MET A 73 8.77 4.90 -5.52
CA MET A 73 8.49 5.12 -4.10
C MET A 73 7.04 5.58 -3.91
N PRO A 74 6.03 4.73 -4.22
CA PRO A 74 4.62 5.12 -4.15
C PRO A 74 4.26 5.71 -2.79
N GLU A 75 3.72 6.93 -2.76
CA GLU A 75 3.46 7.64 -1.50
C GLU A 75 2.20 7.15 -0.78
N ILE A 76 1.85 5.87 -0.90
CA ILE A 76 0.75 5.20 -0.20
C ILE A 76 1.17 4.86 1.24
N ILE A 77 2.45 4.59 1.45
CA ILE A 77 3.09 4.41 2.75
C ILE A 77 4.31 5.33 2.88
N GLY A 78 4.89 5.36 4.07
CA GLY A 78 6.21 5.94 4.34
C GLY A 78 6.90 5.17 5.47
N ASN A 79 8.22 5.30 5.54
CA ASN A 79 9.01 4.79 6.66
C ASN A 79 9.77 5.96 7.30
N PHE A 80 9.61 6.12 8.61
CA PHE A 80 10.25 7.22 9.36
C PHE A 80 10.69 6.72 10.74
N GLY A 81 11.95 6.96 11.11
CA GLY A 81 12.52 6.52 12.39
C GLY A 81 12.47 5.00 12.59
N GLY A 82 12.46 4.23 11.49
CA GLY A 82 12.33 2.76 11.53
C GLY A 82 10.91 2.23 11.67
N TYR A 83 9.88 3.08 11.65
CA TYR A 83 8.48 2.67 11.72
C TYR A 83 7.74 2.88 10.40
N HIS A 84 6.79 1.98 10.11
CA HIS A 84 5.88 2.12 8.98
C HIS A 84 4.73 3.07 9.29
N TYR A 85 4.36 3.85 8.29
CA TYR A 85 3.23 4.76 8.29
C TYR A 85 2.41 4.55 7.01
N THR A 86 1.10 4.67 7.12
CA THR A 86 0.24 4.89 5.94
C THR A 86 0.22 6.38 5.63
N ASN A 87 0.29 6.74 4.36
CA ASN A 87 0.02 8.12 3.95
C ASN A 87 -1.48 8.37 3.97
N PHE A 88 -1.93 9.10 4.98
CA PHE A 88 -3.33 9.39 5.20
C PHE A 88 -3.88 10.36 4.16
N SER A 89 -3.11 11.38 3.79
CA SER A 89 -3.53 12.31 2.72
C SER A 89 -3.76 11.63 1.38
N MET A 90 -3.00 10.57 1.07
CA MET A 90 -3.21 9.76 -0.13
C MET A 90 -4.53 8.97 -0.01
N THR A 91 -4.75 8.27 1.11
CA THR A 91 -5.95 7.44 1.26
C THR A 91 -7.24 8.26 1.27
N GLU A 92 -7.21 9.52 1.73
CA GLU A 92 -8.34 10.46 1.65
C GLU A 92 -8.90 10.65 0.23
N LEU A 93 -8.09 10.43 -0.81
CA LEU A 93 -8.58 10.46 -2.20
C LEU A 93 -9.60 9.35 -2.49
N ASN A 94 -9.47 8.18 -1.84
CA ASN A 94 -10.49 7.13 -1.93
C ASN A 94 -11.82 7.65 -1.36
N GLY A 95 -11.78 8.33 -0.21
CA GLY A 95 -12.97 8.93 0.40
C GLY A 95 -13.60 10.06 -0.42
N ALA A 96 -12.81 10.75 -1.23
CA ALA A 96 -13.30 11.79 -2.14
C ALA A 96 -13.94 11.21 -3.41
N ARG A 97 -13.55 10.00 -3.83
CA ARG A 97 -13.87 9.44 -5.16
C ARG A 97 -14.81 8.25 -5.12
N LEU A 98 -14.83 7.47 -4.03
CA LEU A 98 -15.68 6.29 -3.89
C LEU A 98 -17.17 6.68 -3.84
N PRO A 99 -18.01 6.13 -4.74
CA PRO A 99 -19.43 6.43 -4.76
C PRO A 99 -20.13 6.10 -3.43
N GLY A 100 -20.88 7.05 -2.89
CA GLY A 100 -21.64 6.87 -1.64
C GLY A 100 -20.82 7.06 -0.36
N LEU A 101 -19.55 7.46 -0.48
CA LEU A 101 -18.69 7.78 0.64
C LEU A 101 -18.35 9.28 0.68
N THR A 102 -17.80 9.73 1.81
CA THR A 102 -17.24 11.08 1.96
C THR A 102 -15.90 10.97 2.69
N VAL A 103 -15.02 11.96 2.55
CA VAL A 103 -13.72 11.93 3.22
C VAL A 103 -13.84 11.84 4.76
N PRO A 104 -14.74 12.57 5.44
CA PRO A 104 -14.90 12.38 6.89
C PRO A 104 -15.31 10.97 7.29
N VAL A 105 -16.18 10.31 6.50
CA VAL A 105 -16.56 8.91 6.72
C VAL A 105 -15.38 7.97 6.43
N TRP A 106 -14.61 8.22 5.38
CA TRP A 106 -13.38 7.48 5.10
C TRP A 106 -12.39 7.58 6.27
N ASN A 107 -12.20 8.79 6.79
CA ASN A 107 -11.25 9.05 7.86
C ASN A 107 -11.62 8.24 9.11
N SER A 108 -12.89 8.20 9.51
CA SER A 108 -13.28 7.40 10.68
C SER A 108 -13.05 5.89 10.50
N LEU A 109 -13.10 5.36 9.28
CA LEU A 109 -12.77 3.95 9.00
C LEU A 109 -11.29 3.63 9.20
N TRP A 110 -10.39 4.61 9.03
CA TRP A 110 -8.93 4.42 9.12
C TRP A 110 -8.33 4.76 10.48
N VAL A 111 -8.88 5.76 11.15
CA VAL A 111 -8.31 6.34 12.39
C VAL A 111 -9.30 6.38 13.55
N GLY A 112 -10.53 5.88 13.36
CA GLY A 112 -11.57 5.88 14.40
C GLY A 112 -11.91 7.30 14.88
N ASP A 113 -12.16 7.44 16.18
CA ASP A 113 -12.47 8.72 16.84
C ASP A 113 -11.20 9.46 17.32
N HIS A 114 -10.05 9.27 16.66
CA HIS A 114 -8.80 9.91 17.10
C HIS A 114 -8.94 11.44 17.09
N PRO A 115 -8.69 12.15 18.22
CA PRO A 115 -9.06 13.55 18.34
C PRO A 115 -8.19 14.51 17.50
N ASP A 116 -6.96 14.08 17.17
CA ASP A 116 -5.95 14.94 16.52
C ASP A 116 -5.86 14.77 14.99
N ILE A 117 -6.94 14.32 14.33
CA ILE A 117 -6.96 14.19 12.87
C ILE A 117 -7.06 15.58 12.24
N PRO A 118 -6.15 15.97 11.33
CA PRO A 118 -6.28 17.23 10.60
C PRO A 118 -7.61 17.32 9.86
N GLU A 119 -8.21 18.51 9.82
CA GLU A 119 -9.41 18.73 9.02
C GLU A 119 -9.08 18.53 7.54
N TYR A 120 -9.89 17.73 6.85
CA TYR A 120 -9.76 17.56 5.41
C TYR A 120 -10.06 18.87 4.68
N VAL A 121 -9.11 19.32 3.86
CA VAL A 121 -9.28 20.45 2.94
C VAL A 121 -9.14 19.93 1.52
N GLU A 122 -10.23 19.98 0.76
CA GLU A 122 -10.22 19.58 -0.65
C GLU A 122 -9.23 20.44 -1.44
N LYS A 123 -8.34 19.78 -2.19
CA LYS A 123 -7.41 20.43 -3.11
C LYS A 123 -7.81 20.14 -4.57
N PRO A 124 -7.40 20.98 -5.53
CA PRO A 124 -7.58 20.70 -6.95
C PRO A 124 -7.07 19.29 -7.31
N GLY A 125 -7.89 18.52 -8.02
CA GLY A 125 -7.59 17.15 -8.41
C GLY A 125 -8.07 16.07 -7.43
N HIS A 126 -8.47 16.41 -6.20
CA HIS A 126 -9.01 15.41 -5.28
C HIS A 126 -10.29 14.77 -5.82
N GLN A 127 -11.18 15.57 -6.38
CA GLN A 127 -12.34 15.10 -7.14
C GLN A 127 -11.93 14.70 -8.56
N ASN A 128 -12.40 13.55 -9.03
CA ASN A 128 -12.18 13.10 -10.40
C ASN A 128 -13.39 12.29 -10.90
N ALA A 129 -14.18 12.91 -11.78
CA ALA A 129 -15.43 12.32 -12.25
C ALA A 129 -15.23 11.03 -13.07
N GLU A 130 -14.11 10.90 -13.78
CA GLU A 130 -13.81 9.70 -14.57
C GLU A 130 -13.48 8.51 -13.66
N LEU A 131 -12.61 8.72 -12.67
CA LEU A 131 -12.29 7.70 -11.66
C LEU A 131 -13.53 7.32 -10.83
N THR A 132 -14.33 8.31 -10.42
CA THR A 132 -15.59 8.05 -9.70
C THR A 132 -16.58 7.23 -10.54
N ALA A 133 -16.67 7.48 -11.85
CA ALA A 133 -17.52 6.68 -12.73
C ALA A 133 -17.02 5.23 -12.85
N GLY A 134 -15.71 5.03 -13.04
CA GLY A 134 -15.10 3.70 -13.08
C GLY A 134 -15.30 2.92 -11.77
N LEU A 135 -15.20 3.61 -10.62
CA LEU A 135 -15.49 3.01 -9.32
C LEU A 135 -16.96 2.62 -9.17
N ALA A 136 -17.89 3.41 -9.71
CA ALA A 136 -19.31 3.05 -9.71
C ALA A 136 -19.59 1.79 -10.52
N GLU A 137 -18.95 1.65 -11.68
CA GLU A 137 -19.02 0.44 -12.51
C GLU A 137 -18.42 -0.77 -11.77
N LYS A 138 -17.27 -0.59 -11.10
CA LYS A 138 -16.61 -1.65 -10.33
C LYS A 138 -17.44 -2.08 -9.11
N THR A 139 -18.05 -1.14 -8.38
CA THR A 139 -18.99 -1.44 -7.29
C THR A 139 -20.24 -2.17 -7.80
N ALA A 140 -20.77 -1.80 -8.96
CA ALA A 140 -21.90 -2.52 -9.55
C ALA A 140 -21.50 -3.95 -9.96
N TRP A 141 -20.31 -4.13 -10.53
CA TRP A 141 -19.76 -5.44 -10.85
C TRP A 141 -19.61 -6.33 -9.62
N SER A 142 -19.04 -5.81 -8.52
CA SER A 142 -18.79 -6.61 -7.31
C SER A 142 -20.07 -7.16 -6.67
N LEU A 143 -21.20 -6.45 -6.83
CA LEU A 143 -22.52 -6.89 -6.37
C LEU A 143 -23.15 -7.98 -7.24
N THR A 144 -22.58 -8.29 -8.41
CA THR A 144 -23.13 -9.25 -9.39
C THR A 144 -22.20 -10.40 -9.72
N THR A 145 -20.94 -10.33 -9.31
CA THR A 145 -19.94 -11.37 -9.59
C THR A 145 -20.01 -12.48 -8.55
N ASP A 146 -19.97 -13.73 -9.01
CA ASP A 146 -19.86 -14.92 -8.15
C ASP A 146 -18.42 -15.44 -8.06
N THR A 147 -17.51 -14.86 -8.85
CA THR A 147 -16.11 -15.28 -8.93
C THR A 147 -15.16 -14.09 -8.92
N PHE A 148 -13.96 -14.33 -8.41
CA PHE A 148 -12.84 -13.40 -8.52
C PHE A 148 -11.56 -14.20 -8.84
N PRO A 149 -11.29 -14.48 -10.14
CA PRO A 149 -10.19 -15.34 -10.57
C PRO A 149 -8.82 -14.93 -10.02
N GLU A 150 -8.58 -13.63 -9.89
CA GLU A 150 -7.31 -13.09 -9.43
C GLU A 150 -7.08 -13.34 -7.93
N ALA A 151 -8.13 -13.34 -7.11
CA ALA A 151 -8.05 -13.75 -5.71
C ALA A 151 -7.75 -15.25 -5.58
N GLU A 152 -8.35 -16.10 -6.42
CA GLU A 152 -8.04 -17.53 -6.46
C GLU A 152 -6.60 -17.80 -6.92
N GLU A 153 -6.10 -17.02 -7.88
CA GLU A 153 -4.71 -17.12 -8.34
C GLU A 153 -3.73 -16.65 -7.25
N ALA A 154 -4.03 -15.56 -6.53
CA ALA A 154 -3.21 -15.12 -5.39
C ALA A 154 -3.11 -16.23 -4.32
N LYS A 155 -4.23 -16.89 -4.03
CA LYS A 155 -4.27 -18.05 -3.13
C LYS A 155 -3.44 -19.22 -3.67
N HIS A 156 -3.61 -19.56 -4.95
CA HIS A 156 -2.87 -20.65 -5.59
C HIS A 156 -1.35 -20.42 -5.53
N ARG A 157 -0.88 -19.20 -5.81
CA ARG A 157 0.55 -18.83 -5.69
C ARG A 157 1.07 -18.99 -4.27
N ALA A 158 0.31 -18.53 -3.27
CA ALA A 158 0.68 -18.70 -1.87
C ALA A 158 0.75 -20.18 -1.45
N ASP A 159 -0.21 -21.01 -1.90
CA ASP A 159 -0.22 -22.44 -1.64
C ASP A 159 0.96 -23.15 -2.33
N LEU A 160 1.29 -22.76 -3.57
CA LEU A 160 2.43 -23.29 -4.31
C LEU A 160 3.76 -22.92 -3.65
N ALA A 161 3.91 -21.67 -3.19
CA ALA A 161 5.07 -21.19 -2.44
C ALA A 161 5.28 -22.03 -1.17
N ARG A 162 4.19 -22.31 -0.44
CA ARG A 162 4.24 -23.15 0.75
C ARG A 162 4.58 -24.61 0.43
N ALA A 163 3.97 -25.18 -0.60
CA ALA A 163 4.20 -26.57 -1.01
C ALA A 163 5.63 -26.82 -1.46
N ASN A 164 6.26 -25.82 -2.09
CA ASN A 164 7.63 -25.88 -2.59
C ASN A 164 8.67 -25.27 -1.64
N ARG A 165 8.32 -25.05 -0.37
CA ARG A 165 9.23 -24.44 0.61
C ARG A 165 10.50 -25.31 0.76
N PRO A 166 11.71 -24.78 0.49
CA PRO A 166 12.95 -25.52 0.69
C PRO A 166 13.25 -25.72 2.18
N ASP A 167 14.18 -26.62 2.49
CA ASP A 167 14.74 -26.71 3.84
C ASP A 167 15.63 -25.49 4.12
N VAL A 168 15.01 -24.45 4.67
CA VAL A 168 15.67 -23.18 5.01
C VAL A 168 16.79 -23.34 6.05
N THR A 169 16.81 -24.45 6.81
CA THR A 169 17.86 -24.69 7.81
C THR A 169 19.15 -25.22 7.18
N ALA A 170 19.07 -25.73 5.96
CA ALA A 170 20.20 -26.24 5.19
C ALA A 170 20.75 -25.24 4.16
N MET A 171 20.12 -24.07 4.02
CA MET A 171 20.49 -23.04 3.04
C MET A 171 21.62 -22.14 3.57
N SER A 172 22.46 -21.64 2.67
CA SER A 172 23.39 -20.54 3.00
C SER A 172 22.65 -19.21 3.10
N ASP A 173 23.25 -18.22 3.77
CA ASP A 173 22.69 -16.86 3.88
C ASP A 173 22.35 -16.26 2.50
N GLN A 174 23.23 -16.45 1.52
CA GLN A 174 22.99 -15.96 0.16
C GLN A 174 21.78 -16.65 -0.48
N ALA A 175 21.66 -17.97 -0.33
CA ALA A 175 20.52 -18.71 -0.85
C ALA A 175 19.20 -18.30 -0.16
N LEU A 176 19.23 -17.99 1.14
CA LEU A 176 18.07 -17.46 1.86
C LEU A 176 17.62 -16.12 1.31
N VAL A 177 18.57 -15.20 1.07
CA VAL A 177 18.28 -13.89 0.49
C VAL A 177 17.73 -14.01 -0.94
N ASP A 178 18.31 -14.87 -1.76
CA ASP A 178 17.86 -15.08 -3.14
C ASP A 178 16.47 -15.72 -3.19
N HIS A 179 16.20 -16.67 -2.30
CA HIS A 179 14.87 -17.26 -2.15
C HIS A 179 13.84 -16.22 -1.68
N ALA A 180 14.16 -15.38 -0.68
CA ALA A 180 13.28 -14.31 -0.25
C ALA A 180 12.98 -13.32 -1.40
N ARG A 181 13.99 -12.97 -2.20
CA ARG A 181 13.83 -12.09 -3.37
C ARG A 181 13.01 -12.71 -4.50
N SER A 182 13.01 -14.03 -4.65
CA SER A 182 12.18 -14.69 -5.67
C SER A 182 10.68 -14.50 -5.47
N PHE A 183 10.23 -14.14 -4.26
CA PHE A 183 8.82 -13.86 -3.96
C PHE A 183 8.35 -12.47 -4.37
N VAL A 184 9.24 -11.54 -4.74
CA VAL A 184 8.85 -10.16 -5.07
C VAL A 184 7.73 -10.09 -6.13
N PRO A 185 7.77 -10.86 -7.25
CA PRO A 185 6.68 -10.86 -8.22
C PRO A 185 5.33 -11.31 -7.63
N ASP A 186 5.35 -12.28 -6.71
CA ASP A 186 4.12 -12.76 -6.06
C ASP A 186 3.63 -11.75 -5.00
N LEU A 187 4.54 -11.07 -4.29
CA LEU A 187 4.16 -9.98 -3.38
C LEU A 187 3.47 -8.84 -4.14
N ILE A 188 3.99 -8.46 -5.31
CA ILE A 188 3.38 -7.43 -6.17
C ILE A 188 2.00 -7.90 -6.63
N PHE A 189 1.91 -9.09 -7.24
CA PHE A 189 0.66 -9.62 -7.77
C PHE A 189 -0.43 -9.74 -6.69
N CYS A 190 -0.11 -10.38 -5.56
CA CYS A 190 -1.07 -10.57 -4.48
C CYS A 190 -1.56 -9.24 -3.91
N TYR A 191 -0.68 -8.23 -3.81
CA TYR A 191 -1.05 -6.94 -3.25
C TYR A 191 -1.73 -6.02 -4.28
N ALA A 192 -1.56 -6.24 -5.58
CA ALA A 192 -2.27 -5.51 -6.62
C ALA A 192 -3.79 -5.69 -6.56
N TYR A 193 -4.26 -6.85 -6.09
CA TYR A 193 -5.70 -7.10 -5.90
C TYR A 193 -6.17 -6.89 -4.46
N HIS A 194 -5.26 -6.68 -3.51
CA HIS A 194 -5.60 -6.44 -2.11
C HIS A 194 -6.53 -5.22 -1.93
N PRO A 195 -6.26 -4.04 -2.53
CA PRO A 195 -7.16 -2.89 -2.46
C PRO A 195 -8.57 -3.17 -2.96
N VAL A 196 -8.73 -3.98 -4.01
CA VAL A 196 -10.04 -4.32 -4.59
C VAL A 196 -10.94 -5.08 -3.61
N THR A 197 -10.35 -5.79 -2.65
CA THR A 197 -11.08 -6.58 -1.64
C THR A 197 -11.23 -5.91 -0.29
N THR A 198 -10.54 -4.79 -0.06
CA THR A 198 -10.40 -4.18 1.27
C THR A 198 -10.77 -2.70 1.33
N THR A 199 -10.94 -2.05 0.18
CA THR A 199 -11.38 -0.65 0.02
C THR A 199 -12.83 -0.59 -0.42
#